data_AF-A0A1F7P8B7-F1
#
_entry.id   AF-A0A1F7P8B7-F1
#
_cell.length_a   1.000
_cell.length_b   1.000
_cell.length_c   1.000
_cell.angle_alpha   90.00
_cell.angle_beta   90.00
_cell.angle_gamma   90.00
#
_symmetry.space_group_name_H-M   'P 1'
#
loop_
_entity.id
_entity.type
_entity.pdbx_description
1 polymer ?
#
loop_
_entity_poly.entity_id
_entity_poly.type
_entity_poly.pdbx_seq_one_letter_code
_entity_poly.pdbx_strand_id
1 'polypeptide(L)' 'MAKLNRLRRERDNAAVGRALGQVRDQARGTGNLMEPILEAVKAYATLGEISSAMKDIFGEHKEPVAL' A
#
# COMPACT_ATOMS: atom_id res chain seq x y z
N MET A 1 -16.27 -10.18 2.42
CA MET A 1 -15.50 -9.52 3.50
C MET A 1 -14.89 -10.47 4.54
N ALA A 2 -15.47 -11.65 4.82
CA ALA A 2 -14.96 -12.57 5.85
C ALA A 2 -13.48 -13.00 5.65
N LYS A 3 -13.06 -13.32 4.42
CA LYS A 3 -11.68 -13.73 4.09
C LYS A 3 -10.65 -12.64 4.39
N LEU A 4 -10.98 -11.38 4.08
CA LEU A 4 -10.11 -10.22 4.35
C LEU A 4 -9.99 -9.93 5.85
N ASN A 5 -11.12 -9.98 6.56
CA ASN A 5 -11.13 -9.78 8.02
C ASN A 5 -10.38 -10.89 8.76
N ARG A 6 -10.42 -12.12 8.26
CA ARG A 6 -9.61 -13.22 8.79
C ARG A 6 -8.12 -12.98 8.54
N LEU A 7 -7.73 -12.66 7.31
CA LEU A 7 -6.35 -12.33 6.94
C LEU A 7 -5.75 -11.24 7.84
N ARG A 8 -6.51 -10.14 8.03
CA ARG A 8 -6.08 -9.01 8.88
C ARG A 8 -5.90 -9.39 10.35
N ARG A 9 -6.65 -10.37 10.85
CA ARG A 9 -6.54 -10.84 12.24
C ARG A 9 -5.38 -11.81 12.45
N GLU A 10 -5.06 -12.62 11.45
CA GLU A 10 -4.06 -13.69 11.57
C GLU A 10 -2.64 -13.26 11.21
N ARG A 11 -2.48 -12.19 10.40
CA ARG A 11 -1.16 -11.69 9.98
C ARG A 11 -0.46 -10.88 11.08
N ASP A 12 0.86 -10.73 10.94
CA ASP A 12 1.63 -9.76 11.71
C ASP A 12 1.31 -8.32 11.24
N ASN A 13 0.42 -7.65 11.98
CA ASN A 13 0.02 -6.28 11.66
C ASN A 13 1.14 -5.25 11.87
N ALA A 14 2.12 -5.52 12.74
CA ALA A 14 3.26 -4.63 12.91
C ALA A 14 4.20 -4.73 11.70
N ALA A 15 4.45 -5.93 11.19
CA ALA A 15 5.20 -6.12 9.95
C ALA A 15 4.52 -5.44 8.75
N VAL A 16 3.20 -5.58 8.61
CA VAL A 16 2.43 -4.87 7.58
C VAL A 16 2.55 -3.36 7.74
N GLY A 17 2.41 -2.84 8.96
CA GLY A 17 2.54 -1.41 9.24
C GLY A 17 3.90 -0.86 8.82
N ARG A 18 4.99 -1.57 9.17
CA ARG A 18 6.36 -1.19 8.77
C ARG A 18 6.52 -1.20 7.25
N ALA A 19 6.10 -2.26 6.57
CA ALA A 19 6.24 -2.39 5.12
C ALA A 19 5.44 -1.32 4.37
N LEU A 20 4.20 -1.03 4.79
CA LEU A 20 3.41 0.06 4.21
C LEU A 20 3.98 1.44 4.53
N GLY A 21 4.68 1.60 5.65
CA GLY A 21 5.47 2.81 5.95
C GLY A 21 6.56 3.03 4.93
N GLN A 22 7.35 1.99 4.63
CA GLN A 22 8.41 2.04 3.63
C GLN A 22 7.87 2.35 2.22
N VAL A 23 6.70 1.80 1.85
CA VAL A 23 6.02 2.16 0.59
C VAL A 23 5.73 3.66 0.54
N ARG A 24 5.21 4.26 1.63
CA ARG A 24 4.94 5.71 1.69
C ARG A 24 6.21 6.53 1.60
N ASP A 25 7.25 6.15 2.33
CA ASP A 25 8.51 6.90 2.35
C ASP A 25 9.18 6.87 0.97
N GLN A 26 9.21 5.71 0.33
CA GLN A 26 9.74 5.58 -1.02
C GLN A 26 8.89 6.31 -2.07
N ALA A 27 7.56 6.32 -1.90
CA ALA A 27 6.65 7.05 -2.78
C ALA A 27 6.83 8.58 -2.72
N ARG A 28 7.36 9.12 -1.61
CA ARG A 28 7.71 10.56 -1.54
C ARG A 28 9.00 10.90 -2.29
N GLY A 29 9.86 9.90 -2.52
CA GLY A 29 11.12 10.05 -3.20
C GLY A 29 11.05 9.65 -4.68
N THR A 30 12.22 9.44 -5.27
CA THR A 30 12.39 8.98 -6.66
C THR A 30 12.96 7.57 -6.74
N GLY A 31 12.95 6.83 -5.63
CA GLY A 31 13.52 5.50 -5.55
C GLY A 31 12.59 4.42 -6.13
N ASN A 32 13.11 3.21 -6.30
CA ASN A 32 12.33 2.09 -6.83
C ASN A 32 11.25 1.64 -5.83
N LEU A 33 9.99 1.66 -6.26
CA LEU A 33 8.83 1.24 -5.46
C LEU A 33 8.63 -0.27 -5.42
N MET A 34 9.22 -1.02 -6.35
CA MET A 34 8.98 -2.46 -6.41
C MET A 34 9.50 -3.18 -5.16
N GLU A 35 10.63 -2.75 -4.62
CA GLU A 35 11.22 -3.32 -3.40
C GLU A 35 10.27 -3.24 -2.19
N PRO A 36 9.81 -2.06 -1.75
CA PRO A 36 8.89 -1.98 -0.60
C PRO A 36 7.52 -2.60 -0.88
N ILE A 37 7.05 -2.63 -2.13
CA ILE A 37 5.81 -3.32 -2.49
C ILE A 37 5.95 -4.84 -2.30
N LEU A 38 7.06 -5.44 -2.72
CA LEU A 38 7.31 -6.87 -2.49
C LEU A 38 7.34 -7.21 -1.00
N GLU A 39 7.96 -6.37 -0.18
CA GLU A 39 7.98 -6.55 1.27
C GLU A 39 6.57 -6.43 1.88
N ALA A 40 5.75 -5.49 1.40
CA ALA A 40 4.35 -5.38 1.83
C ALA A 40 3.54 -6.64 1.46
N VAL A 41 3.72 -7.18 0.25
CA VAL A 41 3.06 -8.42 -0.18
C VAL A 41 3.51 -9.61 0.67
N LYS A 42 4.82 -9.75 0.95
CA LYS A 42 5.35 -10.80 1.83
C LYS A 42 4.81 -10.70 3.26
N ALA A 43 4.56 -9.48 3.74
CA ALA A 43 3.91 -9.23 5.03
C ALA A 43 2.39 -9.49 5.01
N TYR A 44 1.80 -9.94 3.89
CA TYR A 44 0.36 -10.12 3.71
C TYR A 44 -0.43 -8.80 3.77
N ALA A 45 0.17 -7.69 3.32
CA ALA A 45 -0.60 -6.50 2.97
C ALA A 45 -1.47 -6.77 1.75
N THR A 46 -2.64 -6.15 1.73
CA THR A 46 -3.61 -6.32 0.64
C THR A 46 -3.38 -5.29 -0.44
N LEU A 47 -3.87 -5.57 -1.65
CA LEU A 47 -3.81 -4.62 -2.77
C LEU A 47 -4.39 -3.26 -2.40
N GLY A 48 -5.53 -3.24 -1.69
CA GLY A 48 -6.17 -2.00 -1.25
C GLY A 48 -5.32 -1.21 -0.24
N GLU A 49 -4.59 -1.89 0.65
CA GLU A 49 -3.71 -1.23 1.61
C GLU A 49 -2.46 -0.64 0.94
N ILE A 50 -1.87 -1.36 -0.01
CA ILE A 50 -0.71 -0.88 -0.79
C ILE A 50 -1.14 0.29 -1.69
N SER A 51 -2.26 0.15 -2.40
CA SER A 51 -2.82 1.21 -3.24
C SER A 51 -3.17 2.45 -2.42
N SER A 52 -3.78 2.28 -1.23
CA SER A 52 -4.07 3.40 -0.33
C SER A 52 -2.79 4.09 0.13
N ALA A 53 -1.74 3.35 0.49
CA ALA A 53 -0.46 3.93 0.91
C ALA A 53 0.17 4.80 -0.20
N MET A 54 0.07 4.40 -1.46
CA MET A 54 0.55 5.20 -2.59
C MET A 54 -0.38 6.38 -2.89
N LYS A 55 -1.71 6.18 -2.80
CA LYS A 55 -2.72 7.22 -2.96
C LYS A 55 -2.55 8.36 -1.95
N ASP A 56 -2.13 8.05 -0.72
CA ASP A 56 -1.85 9.07 0.31
C ASP A 56 -0.77 10.07 -0.15
N ILE A 57 0.12 9.68 -1.07
CA ILE A 57 1.24 10.49 -1.55
C ILE A 57 0.98 11.07 -2.95
N PHE A 58 0.52 10.24 -3.88
CA PHE A 58 0.31 10.64 -5.28
C PHE A 58 -1.06 11.26 -5.55
N GLY A 59 -2.03 11.05 -4.65
CA GLY A 59 -3.43 11.36 -4.90
C GLY A 59 -4.08 10.40 -5.90
N GLU A 60 -5.18 10.84 -6.50
CA GLU A 60 -5.88 10.11 -7.55
C GLU A 60 -5.94 10.95 -8.80
N HIS A 61 -5.64 10.31 -9.94
CA HIS A 61 -5.90 10.92 -11.22
C HIS A 61 -7.42 11.04 -11.44
N LYS A 62 -7.86 12.22 -11.84
CA LYS A 62 -9.23 12.49 -12.29
C LYS A 62 -9.14 12.97 -13.73
N GLU A 63 -9.89 12.34 -14.62
CA GLU A 63 -9.96 12.77 -16.01
C GLU A 63 -10.49 14.22 -16.06
N PRO A 64 -9.79 15.14 -16.77
CA PRO A 64 -10.30 16.49 -16.95
C PRO A 64 -11.55 16.43 -17.83
N VAL A 65 -12.68 16.91 -17.30
CA VAL A 65 -13.89 17.09 -18.09
C VAL A 65 -13.64 18.25 -19.05
N ALA A 66 -13.36 17.94 -20.31
CA ALA A 66 -13.36 18.93 -21.38
C ALA A 66 -14.81 19.31 -21.68
N LEU A 67 -15.17 20.57 -21.42
CA LEU A 67 -16.41 21.21 -21.91
C LEU A 67 -16.19 21.75 -23.32
#